data_AF-A0A3D3QN97-F1
#
_entry.id   AF-A0A3D3QN97-F1
#
_cell.length_a   1.000
_cell.length_b   1.000
_cell.length_c   1.000
_cell.angle_alpha   90.00
_cell.angle_beta   90.00
_cell.angle_gamma   90.00
#
_symmetry.space_group_name_H-M   'P 1'
#
loop_
_entity.id
_entity.type
_entity.pdbx_description
1 polymer ?
#
loop_
_entity_poly.entity_id
_entity_poly.type
_entity_poly.pdbx_seq_one_letter_code
_entity_poly.pdbx_strand_id
1 'polypeptide(L)'
;MRTDAPDPIAIDVGEVLQRSVTSLYSSLITRPTGRAVRMAIETQLRGAGTLSVSLIDFSEVGIIDYSCADEVVAKLLKQYLADERRDALFVFRGVREPHRLQVEGVLQRQKLAAVVETAPSQFLLVGTFSDQERKVWDRLEAKGAINADAVSQIAPDRSGVMALESLVERGLVFRSSESGRVYALSQLVAHLI
;
A
#
# COMPACT_ATOMS: atom_id res chain seq x y z
N MET A 1 8.03 12.31 -22.36
CA MET A 1 7.03 12.93 -21.46
C MET A 1 7.26 12.31 -20.10
N ARG A 2 7.85 13.04 -19.14
CA ARG A 2 8.05 12.51 -17.79
C ARG A 2 6.67 12.37 -17.16
N THR A 3 6.32 11.17 -16.71
CA THR A 3 5.11 10.97 -15.91
C THR A 3 5.33 11.72 -14.60
N ASP A 4 4.37 12.52 -14.17
CA ASP A 4 4.35 13.23 -12.88
C ASP A 4 3.94 12.30 -11.72
N ALA A 5 3.95 10.99 -11.98
CA ALA A 5 3.72 9.94 -11.02
C ALA A 5 5.05 9.51 -10.39
N PRO A 6 5.03 9.11 -9.10
CA PRO A 6 6.19 8.57 -8.43
C PRO A 6 6.69 7.29 -9.11
N ASP A 7 8.00 7.10 -9.10
CA ASP A 7 8.62 5.87 -9.61
C ASP A 7 8.21 4.69 -8.72
N PRO A 8 7.79 3.56 -9.30
CA PRO A 8 7.40 2.42 -8.49
C PRO A 8 8.58 1.48 -8.25
N ILE A 9 8.56 0.82 -7.10
CA ILE A 9 9.60 -0.09 -6.61
C ILE A 9 8.93 -1.40 -6.25
N ALA A 10 9.40 -2.52 -6.80
CA ALA A 10 8.94 -3.86 -6.41
C ALA A 10 9.87 -4.45 -5.33
N ILE A 11 9.28 -5.00 -4.27
CA ILE A 11 10.01 -5.72 -3.22
C ILE A 11 9.36 -7.08 -3.02
N ASP A 12 10.09 -8.14 -3.38
CA ASP A 12 9.70 -9.53 -3.15
C ASP A 12 9.98 -9.91 -1.69
N VAL A 13 8.92 -10.16 -0.91
CA VAL A 13 9.06 -10.52 0.51
C VAL A 13 9.66 -11.91 0.69
N GLY A 14 9.44 -12.83 -0.25
CA GLY A 14 10.07 -14.16 -0.26
C GLY A 14 11.59 -14.07 -0.40
N GLU A 15 12.08 -13.24 -1.33
CA GLU A 15 13.52 -12.99 -1.51
C GLU A 15 14.11 -12.28 -0.27
N VAL A 16 13.40 -11.29 0.28
CA VAL A 16 13.80 -10.60 1.51
C VAL A 16 13.88 -11.57 2.68
N LEU A 17 12.91 -12.47 2.82
CA LEU A 17 12.91 -13.52 3.84
C LEU A 17 14.12 -14.43 3.72
N GLN A 18 14.39 -14.97 2.53
CA GLN A 18 15.53 -15.87 2.29
C GLN A 18 16.87 -15.22 2.68
N ARG A 19 17.03 -13.91 2.46
CA ARG A 19 18.24 -13.16 2.82
C ARG A 19 18.32 -12.81 4.31
N SER A 20 17.17 -12.62 4.96
CA SER A 20 17.10 -12.10 6.33
C SER A 20 17.08 -13.20 7.40
N VAL A 21 16.69 -14.43 7.05
CA VAL A 21 16.62 -15.57 7.98
C VAL A 21 17.13 -16.85 7.34
N THR A 22 18.01 -17.56 8.05
CA THR A 22 18.57 -18.87 7.68
C THR A 22 17.57 -20.02 7.88
N SER A 23 16.31 -19.82 7.49
CA SER A 23 15.22 -20.78 7.68
C SER A 23 14.73 -21.32 6.34
N LEU A 24 14.55 -22.64 6.25
CA LEU A 24 14.11 -23.36 5.04
C LEU A 24 12.63 -23.10 4.66
N TYR A 25 11.87 -22.38 5.49
CA TYR A 25 10.44 -22.11 5.27
C TYR A 25 10.17 -20.62 5.02
N SER A 26 9.40 -20.31 3.96
CA SER A 26 8.86 -18.98 3.63
C SER A 26 7.68 -18.58 4.54
N SER A 27 7.89 -18.71 5.85
CA SER A 27 6.86 -18.56 6.88
C SER A 27 7.11 -17.31 7.72
N LEU A 28 6.20 -16.34 7.62
CA LEU A 28 6.15 -15.14 8.46
C LEU A 28 5.31 -15.40 9.71
N ILE A 29 5.85 -16.16 10.66
CA ILE A 29 5.10 -16.60 11.86
C ILE A 29 5.57 -15.92 13.15
N THR A 30 6.78 -15.37 13.20
CA THR A 30 7.34 -14.83 14.45
C THR A 30 7.67 -13.34 14.36
N ARG A 31 7.40 -12.59 15.44
CA ARG A 31 7.75 -11.16 15.54
C ARG A 31 9.20 -10.85 15.17
N PRO A 32 10.24 -11.62 15.60
CA PRO A 32 11.61 -11.39 15.15
C PRO A 32 11.78 -11.49 13.63
N THR A 33 11.15 -12.47 12.99
CA THR A 33 11.17 -12.62 11.52
C THR A 33 10.50 -11.43 10.85
N GLY A 34 9.29 -11.05 11.29
CA GLY A 34 8.57 -9.89 10.74
C GLY A 34 9.36 -8.58 10.90
N ARG A 35 10.04 -8.40 12.03
CA ARG A 35 10.94 -7.25 12.25
C ARG A 35 12.12 -7.25 11.28
N ALA A 36 12.77 -8.39 11.09
CA ALA A 36 13.92 -8.49 10.16
C ALA A 36 13.49 -8.15 8.73
N VAL A 37 12.35 -8.67 8.28
CA VAL A 37 11.76 -8.36 6.98
C VAL A 37 11.41 -6.88 6.85
N ARG A 38 10.73 -6.30 7.85
CA ARG A 38 10.43 -4.87 7.86
C ARG A 38 11.71 -4.03 7.76
N MET A 39 12.73 -4.35 8.54
CA MET A 39 14.01 -3.61 8.50
C MET A 39 14.69 -3.73 7.14
N ALA A 40 14.67 -4.89 6.51
CA ALA A 40 15.23 -5.09 5.18
C ALA A 40 14.46 -4.29 4.10
N ILE A 41 13.12 -4.27 4.17
CA ILE A 41 12.28 -3.40 3.32
C ILE A 41 12.67 -1.93 3.53
N GLU A 42 12.71 -1.48 4.78
CA GLU A 42 13.10 -0.10 5.12
C GLU A 42 14.49 0.26 4.60
N THR A 43 15.46 -0.66 4.65
CA THR A 43 16.80 -0.45 4.09
C THR A 43 16.76 -0.29 2.57
N GLN A 44 15.95 -1.07 1.85
CA GLN A 44 15.81 -0.91 0.40
C GLN A 44 15.15 0.41 0.01
N LEU A 45 14.19 0.89 0.82
CA LEU A 45 13.52 2.16 0.59
C LEU A 45 14.40 3.37 0.93
N ARG A 46 15.37 3.22 1.84
CA ARG A 46 16.38 4.24 2.16
C ARG A 46 17.33 4.43 0.98
N GLY A 47 16.98 5.34 0.07
CA GLY A 47 17.83 5.70 -1.06
C GLY A 47 17.09 6.31 -2.24
N ALA A 48 15.76 6.25 -2.26
CA ALA A 48 14.96 6.75 -3.39
C ALA A 48 15.06 8.27 -3.58
N GLY A 49 15.32 9.06 -2.53
CA GLY A 49 15.53 10.52 -2.60
C GLY A 49 14.30 11.35 -3.03
N THR A 50 13.25 10.69 -3.52
CA THR A 50 11.95 11.21 -3.95
C THR A 50 10.85 10.24 -3.54
N LEU A 51 9.59 10.72 -3.51
CA LEU A 51 8.42 9.87 -3.28
C LEU A 51 8.38 8.70 -4.27
N SER A 52 8.20 7.48 -3.75
CA SER A 52 8.07 6.24 -4.52
C SER A 52 6.74 5.53 -4.23
N VAL A 53 6.32 4.62 -5.11
CA VAL A 53 5.22 3.67 -4.82
C VAL A 53 5.80 2.26 -4.72
N SER A 54 5.78 1.72 -3.51
CA SER A 54 6.36 0.42 -3.19
C SER A 54 5.32 -0.69 -3.30
N LEU A 55 5.52 -1.62 -4.22
CA LEU A 55 4.79 -2.88 -4.32
C LEU A 55 5.48 -3.93 -3.44
N ILE A 56 4.87 -4.27 -2.32
CA ILE A 56 5.37 -5.29 -1.38
C ILE A 56 4.68 -6.62 -1.71
N ASP A 57 5.43 -7.55 -2.30
CA ASP A 57 4.88 -8.80 -2.86
C ASP A 57 4.99 -9.97 -1.87
N PHE A 58 3.84 -10.43 -1.36
CA PHE A 58 3.72 -11.60 -0.49
C PHE A 58 3.40 -12.90 -1.25
N SER A 59 3.40 -12.91 -2.59
CA SER A 59 2.92 -14.05 -3.38
C SER A 59 3.66 -15.37 -3.10
N GLU A 60 4.95 -15.30 -2.75
CA GLU A 60 5.81 -16.44 -2.41
C GLU A 60 5.84 -16.75 -0.89
N VAL A 61 5.10 -15.98 -0.08
CA VAL A 61 4.98 -16.21 1.36
C VAL A 61 3.87 -17.23 1.61
N GLY A 62 4.21 -18.35 2.26
CA GLY A 62 3.23 -19.40 2.52
C GLY A 62 2.21 -19.01 3.61
N ILE A 63 2.70 -18.47 4.74
CA ILE A 63 1.88 -18.16 5.92
C ILE A 63 2.33 -16.83 6.51
N ILE A 64 1.34 -16.00 6.88
CA ILE A 64 1.53 -14.77 7.66
C ILE A 64 0.67 -14.88 8.92
N ASP A 65 1.28 -14.77 10.09
CA ASP A 65 0.55 -14.64 11.36
C ASP A 65 0.21 -13.17 11.67
N TYR A 66 -0.65 -12.97 12.66
CA TYR A 66 -1.02 -11.64 13.14
C TYR A 66 0.20 -10.79 13.52
N SER A 67 1.20 -11.41 14.16
CA SER A 67 2.34 -10.69 14.72
C SER A 67 3.32 -10.18 13.66
N CYS A 68 3.49 -10.95 12.58
CA CYS A 68 4.22 -10.55 11.39
C CYS A 68 3.45 -9.56 10.54
N ALA A 69 2.12 -9.71 10.40
CA ALA A 69 1.31 -8.69 9.75
C ALA A 69 1.42 -7.34 10.47
N ASP A 70 1.43 -7.32 11.82
CA ASP A 70 1.61 -6.09 12.59
C ASP A 70 3.01 -5.47 12.37
N GLU A 71 4.07 -6.29 12.31
CA GLU A 71 5.41 -5.80 11.98
C GLU A 71 5.50 -5.32 10.52
N VAL A 72 5.31 -6.21 9.54
CA VAL A 72 5.65 -5.94 8.12
C VAL A 72 4.65 -5.00 7.45
N VAL A 73 3.38 -5.00 7.87
CA VAL A 73 2.35 -4.13 7.27
C VAL A 73 2.10 -2.92 8.16
N ALA A 74 1.60 -3.13 9.38
CA ALA A 74 1.07 -2.02 10.17
C ALA A 74 2.16 -1.08 10.68
N LYS A 75 3.28 -1.59 11.22
CA LYS A 75 4.39 -0.74 11.67
C LYS A 75 5.13 -0.08 10.52
N LEU A 76 5.28 -0.78 9.40
CA LEU A 76 5.84 -0.20 8.18
C LEU A 76 5.00 1.02 7.74
N LEU A 77 3.68 0.85 7.59
CA LEU A 77 2.79 1.96 7.25
C LEU A 77 2.88 3.09 8.28
N LYS A 78 2.82 2.81 9.58
CA LYS A 78 2.93 3.87 10.60
C LYS A 78 4.22 4.67 10.49
N GLN A 79 5.34 4.02 10.24
CA GLN A 79 6.64 4.68 10.16
C GLN A 79 6.68 5.67 9.00
N TYR A 80 6.15 5.30 7.83
CA TYR A 80 6.16 6.17 6.65
C TYR A 80 4.98 7.15 6.59
N LEU A 81 3.85 6.85 7.24
CA LEU A 81 2.71 7.75 7.30
C LEU A 81 2.89 8.88 8.33
N ALA A 82 3.73 8.67 9.35
CA ALA A 82 4.03 9.64 10.40
C ALA A 82 5.07 10.70 10.00
N ASP A 83 5.80 10.49 8.91
CA ASP A 83 6.74 11.49 8.38
C ASP A 83 5.99 12.55 7.58
N GLU A 84 6.25 13.83 7.86
CA GLU A 84 5.69 14.96 7.10
C GLU A 84 6.17 14.95 5.64
N ARG A 85 7.35 14.36 5.40
CA ARG A 85 7.86 14.07 4.05
C ARG A 85 7.71 12.58 3.81
N ARG A 86 6.53 12.18 3.33
CA ARG A 86 6.34 10.81 2.88
C ARG A 86 7.23 10.55 1.68
N ASP A 87 8.14 9.61 1.84
CA ASP A 87 9.03 9.18 0.76
C ASP A 87 8.54 7.88 0.09
N ALA A 88 7.49 7.24 0.62
CA ALA A 88 6.91 6.02 0.06
C ALA A 88 5.39 5.90 0.26
N LEU A 89 4.71 5.41 -0.77
CA LEU A 89 3.35 4.84 -0.75
C LEU A 89 3.45 3.32 -0.85
N PHE A 90 2.44 2.59 -0.40
CA PHE A 90 2.49 1.13 -0.34
C PHE A 90 1.29 0.46 -0.99
N VAL A 91 1.57 -0.55 -1.80
CA VAL A 91 0.61 -1.53 -2.30
C VAL A 91 1.09 -2.92 -1.88
N PHE A 92 0.22 -3.71 -1.27
CA PHE A 92 0.58 -5.07 -0.85
C PHE A 92 0.00 -6.09 -1.82
N ARG A 93 0.85 -6.87 -2.48
CA ARG A 93 0.46 -7.88 -3.45
C ARG A 93 0.48 -9.28 -2.86
N GLY A 94 -0.34 -10.18 -3.42
CA GLY A 94 -0.32 -11.59 -3.06
C GLY A 94 -0.94 -11.89 -1.70
N VAL A 95 -1.74 -10.97 -1.14
CA VAL A 95 -2.36 -11.13 0.18
C VAL A 95 -3.67 -11.93 0.02
N ARG A 96 -3.53 -13.24 -0.14
CA ARG A 96 -4.64 -14.19 -0.32
C ARG A 96 -5.29 -14.56 1.03
N GLU A 97 -6.43 -15.24 1.00
CA GLU A 97 -6.94 -15.93 2.20
C GLU A 97 -6.00 -17.10 2.57
N PRO A 98 -5.45 -17.21 3.79
CA PRO A 98 -5.85 -16.59 5.07
C PRO A 98 -5.05 -15.34 5.51
N HIS A 99 -4.06 -14.89 4.72
CA HIS A 99 -3.25 -13.71 5.08
C HIS A 99 -4.11 -12.45 5.19
N ARG A 100 -5.12 -12.31 4.31
CA ARG A 100 -6.01 -11.16 4.28
C ARG A 100 -6.68 -10.91 5.63
N LEU A 101 -7.13 -11.95 6.33
CA LEU A 101 -7.73 -11.81 7.66
C LEU A 101 -6.74 -11.26 8.69
N GLN A 102 -5.47 -11.70 8.64
CA GLN A 102 -4.44 -11.21 9.56
C GLN A 102 -4.07 -9.76 9.26
N VAL A 103 -3.88 -9.43 7.98
CA VAL A 103 -3.60 -8.07 7.50
C VAL A 103 -4.74 -7.11 7.84
N GLU A 104 -5.98 -7.51 7.55
CA GLU A 104 -7.16 -6.71 7.88
C GLU A 104 -7.30 -6.48 9.39
N GLY A 105 -7.13 -7.53 10.20
CA GLY A 105 -7.22 -7.44 11.65
C GLY A 105 -6.17 -6.54 12.29
N VAL A 106 -4.92 -6.52 11.77
CA VAL A 106 -3.89 -5.60 12.28
C VAL A 106 -4.17 -4.16 11.84
N LEU A 107 -4.58 -3.94 10.59
CA LEU A 107 -4.88 -2.61 10.07
C LEU A 107 -6.05 -1.99 10.85
N GLN A 108 -7.12 -2.75 11.08
CA GLN A 108 -8.28 -2.30 11.86
C GLN A 108 -7.91 -1.96 13.31
N ARG A 109 -7.15 -2.82 13.99
CA ARG A 109 -6.70 -2.57 15.37
C ARG A 109 -5.88 -1.28 15.46
N GLN A 110 -5.08 -1.00 14.45
CA GLN A 110 -4.20 0.16 14.40
C GLN A 110 -4.86 1.40 13.76
N LYS A 111 -6.13 1.31 13.35
CA LYS A 111 -6.89 2.35 12.61
C LYS A 111 -6.20 2.79 11.31
N LEU A 112 -5.55 1.86 10.63
CA LEU A 112 -4.89 2.06 9.35
C LEU A 112 -5.72 1.45 8.22
N ALA A 113 -5.40 1.81 6.98
CA ALA A 113 -5.87 1.11 5.80
C ALA A 113 -4.72 0.96 4.81
N ALA A 114 -4.89 0.07 3.85
CA ALA A 114 -3.94 -0.18 2.77
C ALA A 114 -4.65 -0.60 1.48
N VAL A 115 -3.97 -0.39 0.35
CA VAL A 115 -4.35 -0.98 -0.94
C VAL A 115 -3.70 -2.35 -1.06
N VAL A 116 -4.52 -3.37 -1.34
CA VAL A 116 -4.11 -4.77 -1.32
C VAL A 116 -4.60 -5.48 -2.57
N GLU A 117 -3.70 -6.18 -3.28
CA GLU A 117 -4.06 -7.13 -4.33
C GLU A 117 -4.43 -8.48 -3.72
N THR A 118 -5.67 -8.90 -3.92
CA THR A 118 -6.22 -10.14 -3.35
C THR A 118 -6.32 -11.29 -4.36
N ALA A 119 -6.37 -10.94 -5.64
CA ALA A 119 -6.27 -11.83 -6.79
C ALA A 119 -5.57 -11.06 -7.94
N PRO A 120 -5.05 -11.72 -8.99
CA PRO A 120 -4.34 -11.06 -10.07
C PRO A 120 -5.08 -9.82 -10.60
N SER A 121 -4.43 -8.65 -10.48
CA SER A 121 -4.94 -7.32 -10.86
C SER A 121 -6.23 -6.89 -10.15
N GLN A 122 -6.62 -7.55 -9.06
CA GLN A 122 -7.79 -7.21 -8.26
C GLN A 122 -7.37 -6.57 -6.93
N PHE A 123 -7.49 -5.25 -6.87
CA PHE A 123 -7.13 -4.45 -5.71
C PHE A 123 -8.36 -4.11 -4.86
N LEU A 124 -8.14 -4.01 -3.55
CA LEU A 124 -9.14 -3.61 -2.57
C LEU A 124 -8.52 -2.69 -1.51
N LEU A 125 -9.35 -1.81 -0.94
CA LEU A 125 -9.05 -1.20 0.35
C LEU A 125 -9.31 -2.20 1.48
N VAL A 126 -8.32 -2.38 2.35
CA VAL A 126 -8.37 -3.24 3.53
C VAL A 126 -8.03 -2.42 4.77
N GLY A 127 -8.72 -2.65 5.89
CA GLY A 127 -8.49 -1.97 7.16
C GLY A 127 -9.65 -1.08 7.61
N THR A 128 -9.35 0.10 8.14
CA THR A 128 -10.34 1.09 8.62
C THR A 128 -10.50 2.22 7.62
N PHE A 129 -11.69 2.39 7.06
CA PHE A 129 -12.06 3.51 6.20
C PHE A 129 -13.56 3.75 6.30
N SER A 130 -14.00 4.95 5.94
CA SER A 130 -15.41 5.33 5.87
C SER A 130 -16.06 4.84 4.57
N ASP A 131 -17.39 4.73 4.56
CA ASP A 131 -18.14 4.39 3.35
C ASP A 131 -17.91 5.40 2.22
N GLN A 132 -17.67 6.67 2.56
CA GLN A 132 -17.39 7.69 1.56
C GLN A 132 -16.00 7.54 0.96
N GLU A 133 -14.98 7.27 1.78
CA GLU A 133 -13.63 6.92 1.28
C GLU A 133 -13.70 5.72 0.34
N ARG A 134 -14.44 4.67 0.72
CA ARG A 134 -14.62 3.50 -0.15
C ARG A 134 -15.25 3.88 -1.49
N LYS A 135 -16.36 4.62 -1.49
CA LYS A 135 -17.04 5.01 -2.74
C LYS A 135 -16.15 5.84 -3.66
N VAL A 136 -15.39 6.79 -3.10
CA VAL A 136 -14.46 7.63 -3.87
C VAL A 136 -13.32 6.78 -4.43
N TRP A 137 -12.75 5.89 -3.61
CA TRP A 137 -11.67 5.00 -4.02
C TRP A 137 -12.14 4.02 -5.12
N ASP A 138 -13.29 3.36 -4.97
CA ASP A 138 -13.82 2.42 -5.96
C ASP A 138 -14.01 3.10 -7.35
N ARG A 139 -14.49 4.35 -7.36
CA ARG A 139 -14.65 5.14 -8.59
C ARG A 139 -13.32 5.54 -9.22
N LEU A 140 -12.32 5.86 -8.40
CA LEU A 140 -10.98 6.18 -8.86
C LEU A 140 -10.28 4.92 -9.41
N GLU A 141 -10.35 3.81 -8.67
CA GLU A 141 -9.81 2.50 -9.06
C GLU A 141 -10.33 2.08 -10.43
N ALA A 142 -11.65 2.18 -10.65
CA ALA A 142 -12.27 1.87 -11.95
C ALA A 142 -11.77 2.74 -13.11
N LYS A 143 -11.28 3.95 -12.84
CA LYS A 143 -10.72 4.88 -13.85
C LYS A 143 -9.19 4.78 -13.96
N GLY A 144 -8.51 4.23 -12.96
CA GLY A 144 -7.05 4.19 -12.81
C GLY A 144 -6.42 5.55 -12.49
N ALA A 145 -6.75 6.59 -13.26
CA ALA A 145 -6.31 7.96 -13.01
C ALA A 145 -7.34 8.97 -13.52
N ILE A 146 -7.38 10.14 -12.89
CA ILE A 146 -8.24 11.27 -13.31
C ILE A 146 -7.47 12.58 -13.29
N ASN A 147 -7.86 13.50 -14.17
CA ASN A 147 -7.39 14.87 -14.19
C ASN A 147 -8.03 15.70 -13.06
N ALA A 148 -7.38 16.81 -12.70
CA ALA A 148 -7.86 17.73 -11.66
C ALA A 148 -9.28 18.27 -11.94
N ASP A 149 -9.60 18.55 -13.20
CA ASP A 149 -10.93 19.01 -13.66
C ASP A 149 -12.01 17.92 -13.59
N ALA A 150 -11.61 16.64 -13.55
CA ALA A 150 -12.49 15.49 -13.45
C ALA A 150 -12.68 14.98 -12.01
N VAL A 151 -12.08 15.61 -11.00
CA VAL A 151 -12.21 15.22 -9.57
C VAL A 151 -13.66 15.20 -9.10
N SER A 152 -14.48 16.14 -9.58
CA SER A 152 -15.92 16.19 -9.27
C SER A 152 -16.69 14.94 -9.73
N GLN A 153 -16.17 14.17 -10.69
CA GLN A 153 -16.80 12.92 -11.13
C GLN A 153 -16.69 11.79 -10.10
N ILE A 154 -15.62 11.79 -9.28
CA ILE A 154 -15.43 10.79 -8.22
C ILE A 154 -15.88 11.32 -6.86
N ALA A 155 -15.72 12.62 -6.64
CA ALA A 155 -16.00 13.34 -5.40
C ALA A 155 -16.91 14.56 -5.67
N PRO A 156 -18.21 14.35 -5.96
CA PRO A 156 -19.11 15.40 -6.44
C PRO A 156 -19.58 16.38 -5.34
N ASP A 157 -19.56 15.95 -4.09
CA ASP A 157 -20.06 16.70 -2.95
C ASP A 157 -18.96 16.97 -1.92
N ARG A 158 -19.25 17.85 -0.95
CA ARG A 158 -18.28 18.20 0.11
C ARG A 158 -17.77 16.96 0.86
N SER A 159 -18.62 15.98 1.09
CA SER A 159 -18.25 14.73 1.76
C SER A 159 -17.27 13.91 0.90
N GLY A 160 -17.51 13.79 -0.41
CA GLY A 160 -16.60 13.14 -1.34
C GLY A 160 -15.25 13.84 -1.45
N VAL A 161 -15.23 15.17 -1.48
CA VAL A 161 -13.97 15.93 -1.51
C VAL A 161 -13.17 15.69 -0.22
N MET A 162 -13.81 15.77 0.95
CA MET A 162 -13.15 15.46 2.23
C MET A 162 -12.64 14.01 2.29
N ALA A 163 -13.39 13.06 1.74
CA ALA A 163 -12.96 11.67 1.65
C ALA A 163 -11.76 11.50 0.71
N LEU A 164 -11.72 12.20 -0.43
CA LEU A 164 -10.57 12.18 -1.33
C LEU A 164 -9.32 12.76 -0.67
N GLU A 165 -9.43 13.90 0.03
CA GLU A 165 -8.31 14.47 0.78
C GLU A 165 -7.83 13.50 1.86
N SER A 166 -8.74 12.85 2.60
CA SER A 166 -8.39 11.80 3.57
C SER A 166 -7.65 10.63 2.92
N LEU A 167 -8.06 10.16 1.74
CA LEU A 167 -7.35 9.11 1.01
C LEU A 167 -5.92 9.54 0.62
N VAL A 168 -5.73 10.78 0.16
CA VAL A 168 -4.41 11.34 -0.18
C VAL A 168 -3.55 11.47 1.08
N GLU A 169 -4.09 12.09 2.12
CA GLU A 169 -3.45 12.25 3.43
C GLU A 169 -3.11 10.92 4.09
N ARG A 170 -3.77 9.82 3.73
CA ARG A 170 -3.48 8.48 4.26
C ARG A 170 -2.65 7.62 3.31
N GLY A 171 -2.25 8.18 2.17
CA GLY A 171 -1.40 7.50 1.19
C GLY A 171 -2.07 6.31 0.52
N LEU A 172 -3.39 6.35 0.36
CA LEU A 172 -4.20 5.31 -0.27
C LEU A 172 -4.45 5.59 -1.76
N VAL A 173 -4.16 6.82 -2.17
CA VAL A 173 -4.16 7.33 -3.55
C VAL A 173 -3.03 8.34 -3.67
N PHE A 174 -2.59 8.62 -4.88
CA PHE A 174 -1.56 9.64 -5.13
C PHE A 174 -2.16 10.84 -5.85
N ARG A 175 -1.87 12.05 -5.37
CA ARG A 175 -2.15 13.30 -6.09
C ARG A 175 -0.84 13.96 -6.49
N SER A 176 -0.66 14.18 -7.79
CA SER A 176 0.49 14.93 -8.30
C SER A 176 0.41 16.39 -7.87
N SER A 177 1.50 16.91 -7.31
CA SER A 177 1.65 18.33 -7.00
C SER A 177 1.85 19.19 -8.25
N GLU A 178 2.32 18.61 -9.36
CA GLU A 178 2.59 19.33 -10.61
C GLU A 178 1.33 19.51 -11.45
N SER A 179 0.53 18.46 -11.64
CA SER A 179 -0.65 18.48 -12.53
C SER A 179 -1.99 18.47 -11.79
N GLY A 180 -2.00 18.16 -10.49
CA GLY A 180 -3.22 17.89 -9.73
C GLY A 180 -3.94 16.60 -10.14
N ARG A 181 -3.38 15.79 -11.05
CA ARG A 181 -3.92 14.47 -11.40
C ARG A 181 -3.93 13.57 -10.18
N VAL A 182 -4.97 12.77 -10.07
CA VAL A 182 -5.14 11.78 -9.00
C VAL A 182 -5.06 10.38 -9.59
N TYR A 183 -4.28 9.54 -8.96
CA TYR A 183 -3.96 8.18 -9.40
C TYR A 183 -4.40 7.17 -8.34
N ALA A 184 -5.08 6.12 -8.79
CA ALA A 184 -5.18 4.88 -8.02
C ALA A 184 -3.77 4.27 -7.91
N LEU A 185 -3.42 3.71 -6.73
CA LEU A 185 -2.09 3.14 -6.55
C LEU A 185 -1.86 1.89 -7.42
N SER A 186 -2.91 1.10 -7.66
CA SER A 186 -2.88 -0.05 -8.57
C SER A 186 -2.38 0.33 -9.97
N GLN A 187 -2.85 1.46 -10.51
CA GLN A 187 -2.43 1.98 -11.80
C GLN A 187 -0.94 2.31 -11.84
N LEU A 188 -0.36 2.76 -10.72
CA LEU A 188 1.05 3.14 -10.63
C LEU A 188 1.97 1.92 -10.56
N VAL A 189 1.48 0.80 -10.04
CA VAL A 189 2.24 -0.46 -9.93
C VAL A 189 1.91 -1.47 -11.04
N ALA A 190 0.94 -1.17 -11.91
CA ALA A 190 0.41 -2.13 -12.88
C ALA A 190 1.46 -2.73 -13.84
N HIS A 191 2.55 -2.01 -14.13
CA HIS A 191 3.62 -2.49 -15.01
C HIS A 191 4.70 -3.32 -14.29
N LEU A 192 4.61 -3.47 -12.96
CA LEU A 192 5.47 -4.32 -12.15
C LEU A 192 4.87 -5.71 -11.91
N ILE A 193 3.63 -5.94 -12.36
CA ILE A 193 2.79 -7.09 -11.99
C ILE A 193 2.77 -8.12 -13.11
#